data_AF-A0A2W1JHM7-F1
#
_entry.id   AF-A0A2W1JHM7-F1
#
_cell.length_a   1.000
_cell.length_b   1.000
_cell.length_c   1.000
_cell.angle_alpha   90.00
_cell.angle_beta   90.00
_cell.angle_gamma   90.00
#
_symmetry.space_group_name_H-M   'P 1'
#
loop_
_entity.id
_entity.type
_entity.pdbx_description
1 polymer ?
#
loop_
_entity_poly.entity_id
_entity_poly.type
_entity_poly.pdbx_seq_one_letter_code
_entity_poly.pdbx_strand_id
1 'polypeptide(L)'
;MGYLGNVKFWFDRERMPSKPRSATKWGKVLVSVAIVVGIGVAIAPSLTLKGVPLPIIFKFLTDGPAREAYFDKDKATLHDRLQELNIENEIKDYYRPQFQDEQELDLHIHQVFYDLSGYIGKSYVVTSQGTLKLRDLDFQFWARLAEEVGVISDSYYSTDGIPYVVSKEGIVARYETIAPLYPRKWLKKKLRKQRGAKKT
;
A
#
# COMPACT_ATOMS: atom_id res chain seq x y z
N MET A 1 -66.97 -6.09 13.40
CA MET A 1 -67.30 -5.86 14.83
C MET A 1 -66.09 -5.20 15.46
N GLY A 2 -66.00 -3.89 15.70
CA GLY A 2 -67.04 -2.90 15.93
C GLY A 2 -67.29 -2.76 17.43
N TYR A 3 -66.40 -2.08 18.17
CA TYR A 3 -66.75 -1.40 19.42
C TYR A 3 -65.95 -0.10 19.54
N LEU A 4 -66.73 0.99 19.53
CA LEU A 4 -66.40 2.38 19.84
C LEU A 4 -66.51 2.61 21.37
N GLY A 5 -65.86 3.67 21.84
CA GLY A 5 -66.17 4.40 23.08
C GLY A 5 -65.12 4.20 24.19
N ASN A 6 -64.74 5.19 24.99
CA ASN A 6 -65.27 6.53 25.21
C ASN A 6 -64.29 7.34 26.10
N VAL A 7 -64.10 8.63 25.78
CA VAL A 7 -64.35 9.82 26.64
C VAL A 7 -63.60 9.87 28.00
N LYS A 8 -62.58 10.72 28.21
CA LYS A 8 -62.55 12.20 28.45
C LYS A 8 -62.62 12.58 29.94
N PHE A 9 -61.72 13.51 30.34
CA PHE A 9 -61.82 14.49 31.46
C PHE A 9 -61.71 13.95 32.92
N TRP A 10 -61.20 14.61 33.96
CA TRP A 10 -60.68 15.96 34.32
C TRP A 10 -59.86 15.80 35.63
N PHE A 11 -58.86 16.67 35.90
CA PHE A 11 -58.56 17.31 37.21
C PHE A 11 -57.39 18.31 37.00
N ASP A 12 -57.66 19.60 36.77
CA ASP A 12 -57.61 20.74 37.73
C ASP A 12 -56.16 21.18 38.08
N ARG A 13 -55.66 22.33 37.57
CA ARG A 13 -55.72 23.71 38.17
C ARG A 13 -55.42 23.69 39.66
N GLU A 14 -54.53 24.50 40.25
CA GLU A 14 -53.98 25.81 39.94
C GLU A 14 -52.88 26.05 40.99
N ARG A 15 -51.79 26.73 40.60
CA ARG A 15 -51.21 27.88 41.33
C ARG A 15 -49.91 28.30 40.65
N MET A 16 -50.02 29.34 39.81
CA MET A 16 -48.90 30.25 39.57
C MET A 16 -48.87 31.27 40.71
N PRO A 17 -47.66 31.76 41.07
CA PRO A 17 -47.50 33.20 41.12
C PRO A 17 -46.48 33.74 40.11
N SER A 18 -46.75 34.99 39.77
CA SER A 18 -46.23 35.87 38.73
C SER A 18 -44.73 36.23 38.79
N LYS A 19 -44.19 36.45 37.58
CA LYS A 19 -42.91 37.08 37.19
C LYS A 19 -42.42 38.25 38.07
N PRO A 20 -41.10 38.50 37.97
CA PRO A 20 -40.65 39.81 37.49
C PRO A 20 -39.88 39.71 36.16
N ARG A 21 -40.10 40.70 35.30
CA ARG A 21 -39.36 40.98 34.07
C ARG A 21 -37.93 41.38 34.42
N SER A 22 -36.93 40.69 33.89
CA SER A 22 -35.68 41.35 33.49
C SER A 22 -35.31 40.90 32.07
N ALA A 23 -35.29 41.86 31.18
CA ALA A 23 -34.81 41.74 29.83
C ALA A 23 -33.29 41.89 29.87
N THR A 24 -32.52 40.89 29.45
CA THR A 24 -31.24 41.10 28.75
C THR A 24 -30.66 39.81 28.18
N LYS A 25 -30.44 39.82 26.87
CA LYS A 25 -29.44 39.02 26.10
C LYS A 25 -29.69 37.52 25.90
N TRP A 26 -30.85 37.19 25.33
CA TRP A 26 -31.07 35.94 24.57
C TRP A 26 -30.45 36.02 23.16
N GLY A 27 -29.13 36.07 23.08
CA GLY A 27 -28.45 36.10 21.79
C GLY A 27 -26.96 35.96 21.93
N LYS A 28 -26.49 34.70 22.07
CA LYS A 28 -25.10 34.23 21.83
C LYS A 28 -24.90 32.73 22.15
N VAL A 29 -25.78 31.84 21.68
CA VAL A 29 -25.50 30.37 21.70
C VAL A 29 -25.83 29.70 20.35
N LEU A 30 -25.72 30.45 19.25
CA LEU A 30 -25.85 29.91 17.89
C LEU A 30 -24.65 30.29 17.00
N VAL A 31 -23.44 30.25 17.56
CA VAL A 31 -22.17 30.37 16.79
C VAL A 31 -21.24 29.18 17.06
N SER A 32 -21.58 28.29 18.00
CA SER A 32 -20.70 27.22 18.47
C SER A 32 -20.84 25.87 17.73
N VAL A 33 -21.56 25.81 16.60
CA VAL A 33 -21.67 24.58 15.77
C VAL A 33 -21.11 24.78 14.37
N ALA A 34 -21.10 26.01 13.83
CA ALA A 34 -20.51 26.28 12.52
C ALA A 34 -18.97 26.20 12.53
N ILE A 35 -18.32 26.45 13.66
CA ILE A 35 -16.85 26.36 13.77
C ILE A 35 -16.37 24.90 13.90
N VAL A 36 -17.18 24.01 14.49
CA VAL A 36 -16.81 22.57 14.58
C VAL A 36 -16.93 21.87 13.21
N VAL A 37 -17.91 22.27 12.39
CA VAL A 37 -18.02 21.77 11.01
C VAL A 37 -16.96 22.43 10.09
N GLY A 38 -16.64 23.70 10.30
CA GLY A 38 -15.61 24.42 9.52
C GLY A 38 -14.17 23.95 9.78
N ILE A 39 -13.85 23.51 11.01
CA ILE A 39 -12.51 22.99 11.35
C ILE A 39 -12.34 21.53 10.93
N GLY A 40 -13.42 20.74 10.86
CA GLY A 40 -13.36 19.35 10.39
C GLY A 40 -12.97 19.19 8.91
N VAL A 41 -13.30 20.17 8.07
CA VAL A 41 -12.97 20.14 6.63
C VAL A 41 -11.49 20.43 6.37
N ALA A 42 -10.78 21.10 7.29
CA ALA A 42 -9.35 21.36 7.16
C ALA A 42 -8.45 20.17 7.53
N ILE A 43 -8.97 19.19 8.30
CA ILE A 43 -8.23 17.99 8.75
C ILE A 43 -8.63 16.74 7.95
N ALA A 44 -9.73 16.80 7.20
CA ALA A 44 -10.19 15.68 6.37
C ALA A 44 -9.15 15.13 5.35
N PRO A 45 -8.25 15.93 4.73
CA PRO A 45 -7.28 15.36 3.81
C PRO A 45 -6.18 14.54 4.49
N SER A 46 -5.95 14.66 5.80
CA SER A 46 -4.81 14.03 6.49
C SER A 46 -5.14 12.71 7.20
N LEU A 47 -6.38 12.24 7.13
CA LEU A 47 -6.75 10.95 7.71
C LEU A 47 -6.29 9.81 6.80
N THR A 48 -5.36 9.01 7.32
CA THR A 48 -4.92 7.76 6.69
C THR A 48 -5.37 6.58 7.54
N LEU A 49 -5.72 5.47 6.89
CA LEU A 49 -5.89 4.19 7.55
C LEU A 49 -4.76 3.28 7.04
N LYS A 50 -3.90 2.83 7.97
CA LYS A 50 -2.72 2.01 7.68
C LYS A 50 -1.86 2.60 6.54
N GLY A 51 -1.66 3.91 6.53
CA GLY A 51 -0.84 4.58 5.54
C GLY A 51 -1.52 4.88 4.20
N VAL A 52 -2.80 4.56 3.99
CA VAL A 52 -3.54 4.96 2.78
C VAL A 52 -4.56 6.06 3.13
N PRO A 53 -4.57 7.19 2.40
CA PRO A 53 -5.58 8.23 2.57
C PRO A 53 -7.01 7.70 2.43
N LEU A 54 -7.91 8.10 3.35
CA LEU A 54 -9.29 7.63 3.36
C LEU A 54 -10.03 7.79 2.02
N PRO A 55 -9.91 8.92 1.27
CA PRO A 55 -10.58 9.05 -0.03
C PRO A 55 -10.20 7.96 -1.03
N ILE A 56 -8.94 7.52 -1.00
CA ILE A 56 -8.40 6.47 -1.89
C ILE A 56 -8.95 5.10 -1.47
N ILE A 57 -9.09 4.85 -0.17
CA ILE A 57 -9.73 3.64 0.34
C ILE A 57 -11.20 3.57 -0.08
N PHE A 58 -11.94 4.67 0.05
CA PHE A 58 -13.33 4.71 -0.41
C PHE A 58 -13.43 4.43 -1.91
N LYS A 59 -12.58 5.06 -2.73
CA LYS A 59 -12.49 4.81 -4.18
C LYS A 59 -12.28 3.33 -4.48
N PHE A 60 -11.32 2.69 -3.81
CA PHE A 60 -11.07 1.26 -3.92
C PHE A 60 -12.28 0.41 -3.51
N LEU A 61 -12.90 0.69 -2.36
CA LEU A 61 -14.02 -0.09 -1.84
C LEU A 61 -15.31 0.04 -2.68
N THR A 62 -15.46 1.16 -3.41
CA THR A 62 -16.56 1.35 -4.37
C THR A 62 -16.35 0.62 -5.69
N ASP A 63 -15.13 0.17 -5.99
CA ASP A 63 -14.85 -0.64 -7.18
C ASP A 63 -15.11 -2.13 -6.88
N GLY A 64 -16.21 -2.65 -7.42
CA GLY A 64 -16.61 -4.05 -7.26
C GLY A 64 -15.50 -5.04 -7.65
N PRO A 65 -14.93 -4.93 -8.88
CA PRO A 65 -13.86 -5.82 -9.33
C PRO A 65 -12.58 -5.77 -8.48
N ALA A 66 -12.11 -4.58 -8.09
CA ALA A 66 -10.91 -4.46 -7.26
C ALA A 66 -11.12 -5.09 -5.87
N ARG A 67 -12.31 -4.88 -5.29
CA ARG A 67 -12.67 -5.45 -3.99
C ARG A 67 -12.73 -6.98 -4.05
N GLU A 68 -13.37 -7.53 -5.07
CA GLU A 68 -13.45 -8.99 -5.29
C GLU A 68 -12.06 -9.59 -5.44
N ALA A 69 -11.22 -9.03 -6.32
CA ALA A 69 -9.85 -9.48 -6.51
C ALA A 69 -9.02 -9.46 -5.22
N TYR A 70 -9.21 -8.45 -4.36
CA TYR A 70 -8.56 -8.39 -3.05
C TYR A 70 -9.00 -9.51 -2.11
N PHE A 71 -10.31 -9.79 -2.00
CA PHE A 71 -10.81 -10.84 -1.12
C PHE A 71 -10.52 -12.25 -1.63
N ASP A 72 -10.50 -12.43 -2.96
CA ASP A 72 -10.16 -13.69 -3.61
C ASP A 72 -8.65 -13.95 -3.68
N LYS A 73 -7.83 -12.98 -3.25
CA LYS A 73 -6.35 -13.01 -3.30
C LYS A 73 -5.81 -13.13 -4.74
N ASP A 74 -6.57 -12.67 -5.73
CA ASP A 74 -6.12 -12.57 -7.11
C ASP A 74 -5.20 -11.35 -7.28
N LYS A 75 -3.90 -11.58 -7.13
CA LYS A 75 -2.88 -10.53 -7.21
C LYS A 75 -2.77 -9.90 -8.60
N ALA A 76 -3.07 -10.66 -9.66
CA ALA A 76 -2.93 -10.17 -11.03
C ALA A 76 -4.06 -9.18 -11.34
N THR A 77 -5.30 -9.61 -11.11
CA THR A 77 -6.46 -8.73 -11.31
C THR A 77 -6.42 -7.53 -10.35
N LEU A 78 -6.00 -7.72 -9.10
CA LEU A 78 -5.86 -6.61 -8.16
C LEU A 78 -4.84 -5.58 -8.68
N HIS A 79 -3.69 -6.01 -9.20
CA HIS A 79 -2.69 -5.11 -9.78
C HIS A 79 -3.28 -4.26 -10.91
N ASP A 80 -3.92 -4.90 -11.89
CA ASP A 80 -4.48 -4.23 -13.05
C ASP A 80 -5.56 -3.22 -12.63
N ARG A 81 -6.43 -3.59 -11.69
CA ARG A 81 -7.48 -2.68 -11.17
C ARG A 81 -6.90 -1.52 -10.37
N LEU A 82 -5.89 -1.73 -9.53
CA LEU A 82 -5.23 -0.63 -8.81
C LEU A 82 -4.59 0.37 -9.78
N GLN A 83 -4.00 -0.12 -10.86
CA GLN A 83 -3.43 0.70 -11.92
C GLN A 83 -4.51 1.47 -12.68
N GLU A 84 -5.60 0.82 -13.10
CA GLU A 84 -6.72 1.45 -13.80
C GLU A 84 -7.43 2.52 -12.94
N LEU A 85 -7.53 2.28 -11.63
CA LEU A 85 -8.06 3.25 -10.68
C LEU A 85 -7.05 4.35 -10.32
N ASN A 86 -5.83 4.33 -10.85
CA ASN A 86 -4.79 5.31 -10.56
C ASN A 86 -4.47 5.45 -9.06
N ILE A 87 -4.69 4.40 -8.26
CA ILE A 87 -4.58 4.44 -6.79
C ILE A 87 -3.14 4.70 -6.36
N GLU A 88 -2.16 4.05 -7.00
CA GLU A 88 -0.76 4.22 -6.67
C GLU A 88 -0.28 5.67 -6.86
N ASN A 89 -0.66 6.30 -7.97
CA ASN A 89 -0.28 7.69 -8.24
C ASN A 89 -0.97 8.67 -7.28
N GLU A 90 -2.23 8.42 -6.90
CA GLU A 90 -2.91 9.27 -5.92
C GLU A 90 -2.27 9.17 -4.53
N ILE A 91 -1.79 7.98 -4.14
CA ILE A 91 -1.01 7.81 -2.90
C ILE A 91 0.35 8.51 -3.03
N LYS A 92 1.02 8.41 -4.19
CA LYS A 92 2.27 9.15 -4.48
C LYS A 92 2.06 10.64 -4.32
N ASP A 93 1.02 11.19 -4.91
CA ASP A 93 0.71 12.62 -4.84
C ASP A 93 0.49 13.08 -3.39
N TYR A 94 -0.16 12.25 -2.57
CA TYR A 94 -0.37 12.53 -1.15
C TYR A 94 0.94 12.56 -0.35
N TYR A 95 1.85 11.61 -0.59
CA TYR A 95 3.10 11.49 0.17
C TYR A 95 4.26 12.30 -0.43
N ARG A 96 4.21 12.71 -1.70
CA ARG A 96 5.31 13.40 -2.39
C ARG A 96 5.90 14.58 -1.61
N PRO A 97 5.12 15.42 -0.89
CA PRO A 97 5.70 16.50 -0.09
C PRO A 97 6.58 16.04 1.09
N GLN A 98 6.49 14.78 1.50
CA GLN A 98 7.19 14.18 2.64
C GLN A 98 8.49 13.47 2.24
N PHE A 99 8.72 13.27 0.94
CA PHE A 99 9.87 12.54 0.41
C PHE A 99 10.63 13.44 -0.57
N GLN A 100 11.96 13.46 -0.46
CA GLN A 100 12.82 14.17 -1.41
C GLN A 100 13.22 13.29 -2.59
N ASP A 101 13.34 11.98 -2.37
CA ASP A 101 13.67 10.98 -3.38
C ASP A 101 12.41 10.22 -3.82
N GLU A 102 12.14 10.23 -5.12
CA GLU A 102 11.02 9.48 -5.72
C GLU A 102 11.18 7.96 -5.59
N GLN A 103 12.41 7.43 -5.48
CA GLN A 103 12.61 6.00 -5.24
C GLN A 103 12.23 5.62 -3.81
N GLU A 104 12.51 6.47 -2.82
CA GLU A 104 12.09 6.25 -1.44
C GLU A 104 10.58 6.32 -1.30
N LEU A 105 9.94 7.26 -2.01
CA LEU A 105 8.48 7.36 -2.11
C LEU A 105 7.87 6.10 -2.74
N ASP A 106 8.42 5.63 -3.87
CA ASP A 106 7.94 4.43 -4.56
C ASP A 106 8.04 3.20 -3.66
N LEU A 107 9.18 3.04 -2.96
CA LEU A 107 9.40 1.96 -2.01
C LEU A 107 8.42 2.04 -0.83
N HIS A 108 8.22 3.23 -0.26
CA HIS A 108 7.27 3.44 0.84
C HIS A 108 5.86 2.99 0.47
N ILE A 109 5.39 3.35 -0.72
CA ILE A 109 4.04 3.02 -1.17
C ILE A 109 3.87 1.54 -1.45
N HIS A 110 4.89 0.92 -2.05
CA HIS A 110 4.89 -0.53 -2.24
C HIS A 110 4.92 -1.27 -0.90
N GLN A 111 5.61 -0.74 0.11
CA GLN A 111 5.57 -1.30 1.47
C GLN A 111 4.16 -1.21 2.05
N VAL A 112 3.48 -0.06 1.92
CA VAL A 112 2.09 0.12 2.37
C VAL A 112 1.16 -0.89 1.69
N PHE A 113 1.30 -1.11 0.38
CA PHE A 113 0.52 -2.12 -0.33
C PHE A 113 0.82 -3.54 0.15
N TYR A 114 2.09 -3.86 0.39
CA TYR A 114 2.49 -5.15 0.91
C TYR A 114 1.90 -5.41 2.30
N ASP A 115 1.98 -4.44 3.21
CA ASP A 115 1.45 -4.54 4.58
C ASP A 115 -0.07 -4.71 4.60
N LEU A 116 -0.78 -4.17 3.59
CA LEU A 116 -2.23 -4.22 3.49
C LEU A 116 -2.78 -5.46 2.80
N SER A 117 -2.06 -6.00 1.81
CA SER A 117 -2.61 -6.98 0.87
C SER A 117 -1.69 -8.17 0.60
N GLY A 118 -0.42 -8.10 1.01
CA GLY A 118 0.61 -9.05 0.59
C GLY A 118 0.97 -8.95 -0.90
N TYR A 119 0.54 -7.89 -1.58
CA TYR A 119 0.96 -7.54 -2.93
C TYR A 119 2.42 -7.08 -2.94
N ILE A 120 3.21 -7.57 -3.88
CA ILE A 120 4.62 -7.22 -4.05
C ILE A 120 4.79 -6.76 -5.50
N GLY A 121 5.25 -5.53 -5.70
CA GLY A 121 5.56 -5.02 -7.03
C GLY A 121 6.70 -5.82 -7.68
N LYS A 122 6.69 -5.93 -9.02
CA LYS A 122 7.68 -6.72 -9.78
C LYS A 122 9.13 -6.29 -9.51
N SER A 123 9.33 -5.01 -9.20
CA SER A 123 10.63 -4.41 -8.92
C SER A 123 11.15 -4.66 -7.50
N TYR A 124 10.41 -5.40 -6.67
CA TYR A 124 10.72 -5.57 -5.25
C TYR A 124 10.92 -7.03 -4.86
N VAL A 125 11.60 -7.21 -3.73
CA VAL A 125 11.74 -8.48 -3.01
C VAL A 125 11.47 -8.23 -1.52
N VAL A 126 10.85 -9.20 -0.84
CA VAL A 126 10.57 -9.13 0.60
C VAL A 126 11.77 -9.69 1.35
N THR A 127 12.27 -8.95 2.33
CA THR A 127 13.30 -9.40 3.27
C THR A 127 12.71 -10.26 4.37
N SER A 128 13.54 -10.98 5.11
CA SER A 128 13.07 -11.79 6.25
C SER A 128 12.37 -10.98 7.35
N GLN A 129 12.70 -9.69 7.44
CA GLN A 129 12.12 -8.74 8.37
C GLN A 129 10.75 -8.21 7.91
N GLY A 130 10.25 -8.66 6.75
CA GLY A 130 8.96 -8.21 6.19
C GLY A 130 9.03 -6.86 5.48
N THR A 131 10.23 -6.36 5.17
CA THR A 131 10.41 -5.08 4.47
C THR A 131 10.69 -5.34 2.99
N LEU A 132 10.25 -4.46 2.10
CA LEU A 132 10.59 -4.48 0.70
C LEU A 132 11.98 -3.88 0.46
N LYS A 133 12.69 -4.45 -0.50
CA LYS A 133 13.88 -3.85 -1.09
C LYS A 133 13.79 -3.90 -2.60
N LEU A 134 14.37 -2.90 -3.25
CA LEU A 134 14.52 -2.90 -4.70
C LEU A 134 15.28 -4.15 -5.15
N ARG A 135 14.71 -4.80 -6.16
CA ARG A 135 15.29 -5.97 -6.80
C ARG A 135 16.52 -5.53 -7.60
N ASP A 136 17.65 -6.11 -7.28
CA ASP A 136 18.87 -5.94 -8.08
C ASP A 136 18.73 -6.72 -9.41
N LEU A 137 18.19 -6.04 -10.43
CA LEU A 137 18.04 -6.59 -11.80
C LEU A 137 19.38 -7.00 -12.40
N ASP A 138 20.42 -6.29 -12.00
CA ASP A 138 21.78 -6.46 -12.47
C ASP A 138 22.38 -7.78 -11.96
N PHE A 139 22.14 -8.09 -10.69
CA PHE A 139 22.40 -9.40 -10.11
C PHE A 139 21.57 -10.50 -10.79
N GLN A 140 20.25 -10.34 -10.94
CA GLN A 140 19.40 -11.39 -11.54
C GLN A 140 19.84 -11.75 -12.95
N PHE A 141 20.13 -10.74 -13.76
CA PHE A 141 20.61 -10.96 -15.12
C PHE A 141 21.99 -11.63 -15.13
N TRP A 142 22.90 -11.21 -14.25
CA TRP A 142 24.21 -11.81 -14.13
C TRP A 142 24.12 -13.27 -13.66
N ALA A 143 23.33 -13.56 -12.62
CA ALA A 143 23.20 -14.87 -12.00
C ALA A 143 22.65 -15.89 -12.98
N ARG A 144 21.60 -15.53 -13.72
CA ARG A 144 21.05 -16.37 -14.79
C ARG A 144 22.10 -16.74 -15.84
N LEU A 145 22.92 -15.78 -16.27
CA LEU A 145 23.99 -16.07 -17.23
C LEU A 145 25.07 -16.98 -16.62
N ALA A 146 25.45 -16.72 -15.38
CA ALA A 146 26.46 -17.49 -14.65
C ALA A 146 26.03 -18.94 -14.43
N GLU A 147 24.76 -19.16 -14.09
CA GLU A 147 24.15 -20.49 -13.96
C GLU A 147 24.15 -21.24 -15.30
N GLU A 148 23.71 -20.57 -16.37
CA GLU A 148 23.60 -21.19 -17.70
C GLU A 148 24.97 -21.62 -18.26
N VAL A 149 26.04 -20.87 -17.97
CA VAL A 149 27.40 -21.27 -18.35
C VAL A 149 28.05 -22.23 -17.35
N GLY A 150 27.40 -22.47 -16.21
CA GLY A 150 27.83 -23.38 -15.16
C GLY A 150 28.95 -22.86 -14.25
N VAL A 151 29.03 -21.53 -14.05
CA VAL A 151 29.92 -20.89 -13.07
C VAL A 151 29.35 -21.03 -11.66
N ILE A 152 28.04 -20.88 -11.52
CA ILE A 152 27.29 -21.10 -10.28
C ILE A 152 26.25 -22.20 -10.51
N SER A 153 25.76 -22.81 -9.44
CA SER A 153 24.65 -23.76 -9.46
C SER A 153 23.33 -23.15 -8.99
N ASP A 154 23.38 -22.11 -8.17
CA ASP A 154 22.18 -21.42 -7.67
C ASP A 154 22.51 -19.98 -7.23
N SER A 155 21.48 -19.17 -7.03
CA SER A 155 21.56 -17.81 -6.52
C SER A 155 20.33 -17.44 -5.71
N TYR A 156 20.52 -16.71 -4.61
CA TYR A 156 19.42 -16.30 -3.76
C TYR A 156 19.74 -14.97 -3.04
N TYR A 157 18.70 -14.31 -2.53
CA TYR A 157 18.89 -13.19 -1.63
C TYR A 157 18.89 -13.71 -0.19
N SER A 158 19.88 -13.30 0.60
CA SER A 158 19.87 -13.51 2.04
C SER A 158 18.66 -12.83 2.69
N THR A 159 18.38 -13.21 3.93
CA THR A 159 17.42 -12.58 4.83
C THR A 159 17.52 -11.05 4.85
N ASP A 160 18.73 -10.51 4.71
CA ASP A 160 19.00 -9.06 4.71
C ASP A 160 18.94 -8.41 3.32
N GLY A 161 18.51 -9.15 2.29
CA GLY A 161 18.44 -8.68 0.91
C GLY A 161 19.79 -8.59 0.19
N ILE A 162 20.86 -9.13 0.79
CA ILE A 162 22.17 -9.21 0.16
C ILE A 162 22.19 -10.39 -0.83
N PRO A 163 22.60 -10.19 -2.09
CA PRO A 163 22.66 -11.27 -3.08
C PRO A 163 23.83 -12.23 -2.84
N TYR A 164 23.53 -13.53 -2.80
CA TYR A 164 24.48 -14.63 -2.69
C TYR A 164 24.38 -15.58 -3.88
N VAL A 165 25.49 -16.26 -4.15
CA VAL A 165 25.60 -17.28 -5.20
C VAL A 165 26.19 -18.55 -4.61
N VAL A 166 25.80 -19.69 -5.17
CA VAL A 166 26.26 -21.01 -4.75
C VAL A 166 27.06 -21.61 -5.89
N SER A 167 28.30 -22.04 -5.64
CA SER A 167 29.12 -22.77 -6.62
C SER A 167 28.63 -24.21 -6.76
N LYS A 168 29.08 -24.91 -7.81
CA LYS A 168 28.75 -26.34 -8.00
C LYS A 168 29.24 -27.24 -6.87
N GLU A 169 30.28 -26.81 -6.17
CA GLU A 169 30.85 -27.46 -5.00
C GLU A 169 30.09 -27.11 -3.70
N GLY A 170 29.01 -26.31 -3.80
CA GLY A 170 28.21 -25.87 -2.65
C GLY A 170 28.80 -24.66 -1.91
N ILE A 171 29.84 -24.01 -2.46
CA ILE A 171 30.46 -22.85 -1.80
C ILE A 171 29.54 -21.63 -1.96
N VAL A 172 29.16 -21.03 -0.84
CA VAL A 172 28.33 -19.82 -0.80
C VAL A 172 29.22 -18.58 -0.75
N ALA A 173 29.02 -17.63 -1.66
CA ALA A 173 29.76 -16.38 -1.70
C ALA A 173 28.84 -15.20 -2.04
N ARG A 174 29.22 -13.99 -1.60
CA ARG A 174 28.51 -12.77 -1.97
C ARG A 174 28.69 -12.47 -3.45
N TYR A 175 27.62 -12.04 -4.11
CA TYR A 175 27.63 -11.67 -5.52
C TYR A 175 28.73 -10.63 -5.83
N GLU A 176 28.88 -9.61 -5.00
CA GLU A 176 29.87 -8.53 -5.17
C GLU A 176 31.31 -9.04 -5.24
N THR A 177 31.60 -10.17 -4.59
CA THR A 177 32.94 -10.78 -4.58
C THR A 177 33.19 -11.63 -5.82
N ILE A 178 32.13 -12.25 -6.37
CA ILE A 178 32.22 -13.19 -7.49
C ILE A 178 32.01 -12.50 -8.84
N ALA A 179 31.12 -11.51 -8.92
CA ALA A 179 30.77 -10.84 -10.16
C ALA A 179 31.94 -10.21 -10.92
N PRO A 180 32.93 -9.58 -10.25
CA PRO A 180 34.11 -9.04 -10.92
C PRO A 180 34.97 -10.12 -11.57
N LEU A 181 35.00 -11.33 -11.01
CA LEU A 181 35.76 -12.47 -11.55
C LEU A 181 35.13 -13.01 -12.84
N TYR A 182 33.81 -12.87 -13.00
CA TYR A 182 33.08 -13.30 -14.18
C TYR A 182 32.24 -12.16 -14.77
N PRO A 183 32.86 -11.18 -15.45
CA PRO A 183 32.14 -10.05 -16.00
C PRO A 183 31.06 -10.48 -17.00
N ARG A 184 29.92 -9.76 -17.06
CA ARG A 184 28.79 -10.09 -17.97
C ARG A 184 29.21 -10.30 -19.43
N LYS A 185 30.14 -9.48 -19.93
CA LYS A 185 30.66 -9.61 -21.31
C LYS A 185 31.31 -10.97 -21.54
N TRP A 186 32.05 -11.47 -20.55
CA TRP A 186 32.68 -12.79 -20.59
C TRP A 186 31.63 -13.91 -20.56
N LEU A 187 30.66 -13.82 -19.64
CA LEU A 187 29.56 -14.80 -19.52
C LEU A 187 28.78 -14.93 -20.84
N LYS A 188 28.37 -13.81 -21.44
CA LYS A 188 27.68 -13.79 -22.74
C LYS A 188 28.51 -14.44 -23.85
N LYS A 189 29.81 -14.14 -23.91
CA LYS A 189 30.72 -14.71 -24.93
C LYS A 189 30.85 -16.23 -24.74
N LYS A 190 30.99 -16.70 -23.50
CA LYS A 190 31.09 -18.12 -23.15
C LYS A 190 29.81 -18.87 -23.52
N LEU A 191 28.66 -18.30 -23.18
CA LEU A 191 27.35 -18.87 -23.50
C LEU A 191 27.13 -19.00 -25.01
N ARG A 192 27.48 -17.96 -25.79
CA ARG A 192 27.40 -18.01 -27.25
C ARG A 192 28.24 -19.15 -27.83
N LYS A 193 29.45 -19.38 -27.28
CA LYS A 193 30.33 -20.47 -27.71
C LYS A 193 29.72 -21.85 -27.38
N GLN A 194 29.16 -22.03 -26.18
CA GLN A 194 28.50 -23.28 -25.79
C GLN A 194 27.28 -23.59 -26.67
N ARG A 195 26.45 -22.59 -26.94
CA ARG A 195 25.27 -22.76 -27.80
C ARG A 195 25.64 -23.03 -29.27
N GLY A 196 26.72 -22.41 -29.77
CA GLY A 196 27.24 -22.69 -31.10
C GLY A 196 27.78 -24.12 -31.25
N ALA A 197 28.51 -24.61 -30.24
CA ALA A 197 29.07 -25.96 -30.23
C ALA A 197 28.00 -27.08 -30.12
N LYS A 198 26.82 -26.79 -29.58
CA LYS A 198 25.70 -27.76 -29.51
C LYS A 198 24.92 -27.90 -30.82
N LYS A 199 25.15 -27.03 -31.82
CA LYS A 199 24.43 -27.04 -33.10
C LYS A 199 25.14 -27.82 -34.21
N THR A 200 26.37 -28.24 -33.98
CA THR A 200 27.22 -29.07 -34.85
C THR A 200 27.27 -30.48 -34.31
#